data_AF-A0A6H5LR87-F1
#
_entry.id   AF-A0A6H5LR87-F1
#
_cell.length_a   1.000
_cell.length_b   1.000
_cell.length_c   1.000
_cell.angle_alpha   90.00
_cell.angle_beta   90.00
_cell.angle_gamma   90.00
#
_symmetry.space_group_name_H-M   'P 1'
#
loop_
_entity.id
_entity.type
_entity.pdbx_description
1 polymer ?
#
loop_
_entity_poly.entity_id
_entity_poly.type
_entity_poly.pdbx_seq_one_letter_code
_entity_poly.pdbx_strand_id
1 'polypeptide(L)'
;MLFHPWRVLDPEEADLFYVPIYSALSSKLTEHSTIHLELRRRCGGLTHDELMDASVEYLSSSSLFFNRFGGADHILMCAWWGCRNGLGPKHRMLLRRTVVGINERVFKWTRWGCGPRKMVTVPYTASSVLATSDMIGGRTAEARDIPFFFVGTARGRPERENLDVVADIAKGSVVILDNLPSRWGMNSTQYAEHMARSRFCFSPRGDTESSRRLFDAIAAGCTPIVTEATVPMLPFSQ
;
A
#
# COMPACT_ATOMS: atom_id res chain seq x y z
N MET A 1 -13.88 3.53 6.58
CA MET A 1 -14.46 2.60 7.57
C MET A 1 -15.48 3.26 8.49
N LEU A 2 -15.24 4.49 9.00
CA LEU A 2 -16.13 5.11 9.99
C LEU A 2 -17.58 5.31 9.51
N PHE A 3 -17.81 5.45 8.20
CA PHE A 3 -19.13 5.64 7.60
C PHE A 3 -19.54 4.49 6.67
N HIS A 4 -18.95 3.30 6.84
CA HIS A 4 -19.29 2.15 5.99
C HIS A 4 -20.69 1.64 6.36
N PRO A 5 -21.57 1.28 5.40
CA PRO A 5 -22.94 0.84 5.68
C PRO A 5 -23.03 -0.43 6.53
N TRP A 6 -21.99 -1.26 6.53
CA TRP A 6 -21.89 -2.46 7.37
C TRP A 6 -21.13 -2.26 8.69
N ARG A 7 -20.82 -1.01 9.05
CA ARG A 7 -20.26 -0.74 10.37
C ARG A 7 -21.39 -0.75 11.39
N VAL A 8 -21.28 -1.65 12.37
CA VAL A 8 -22.14 -1.65 13.55
C VAL A 8 -21.50 -0.85 14.69
N LEU A 9 -22.35 -0.29 15.56
CA LEU A 9 -21.92 0.39 16.78
C LEU A 9 -22.01 -0.50 18.01
N ASP A 10 -22.95 -1.46 18.00
CA ASP A 10 -23.03 -2.51 19.00
C ASP A 10 -21.98 -3.59 18.66
N PRO A 11 -20.99 -3.84 19.54
CA PRO A 11 -19.99 -4.87 19.31
C PRO A 11 -20.56 -6.29 19.32
N GLU A 12 -21.72 -6.55 19.92
CA GLU A 12 -22.35 -7.88 19.88
C GLU A 12 -22.93 -8.23 18.50
N GLU A 13 -23.25 -7.22 17.69
CA GLU A 13 -23.70 -7.40 16.30
C GLU A 13 -22.52 -7.55 15.31
N ALA A 14 -21.28 -7.43 15.77
CA ALA A 14 -20.12 -7.43 14.90
C ALA A 14 -19.65 -8.85 14.53
N ASP A 15 -19.60 -9.13 13.23
CA ASP A 15 -18.99 -10.37 12.70
C ASP A 15 -17.45 -10.32 12.72
N LEU A 16 -16.87 -9.11 12.64
CA LEU A 16 -15.44 -8.89 12.54
C LEU A 16 -15.04 -7.57 13.19
N PHE A 17 -13.96 -7.59 13.97
CA PHE A 17 -13.40 -6.43 14.64
C PHE A 17 -12.16 -5.91 13.92
N TYR A 18 -12.13 -4.62 13.58
CA TYR A 18 -10.92 -3.98 13.08
C TYR A 18 -9.96 -3.65 14.23
N VAL A 19 -8.68 -4.01 14.09
CA VAL A 19 -7.61 -3.69 15.04
C VAL A 19 -6.88 -2.43 14.56
N PRO A 20 -7.08 -1.26 15.19
CA PRO A 20 -6.57 0.04 14.69
C PRO A 20 -5.10 0.28 15.07
N ILE A 21 -4.22 -0.69 14.81
CA ILE A 21 -2.78 -0.55 15.05
C ILE A 21 -2.11 -0.04 13.77
N TYR A 22 -1.74 1.25 13.76
CA TYR A 22 -1.09 1.91 12.62
C TYR A 22 0.44 1.88 12.77
N SER A 23 1.04 0.69 12.77
CA SER A 23 2.48 0.48 13.01
C SER A 23 3.39 1.29 12.08
N ALA A 24 3.05 1.38 10.80
CA ALA A 24 3.81 2.14 9.81
C ALA A 24 3.82 3.66 10.09
N LEU A 25 2.67 4.20 10.52
CA LEU A 25 2.58 5.60 10.90
C LEU A 25 3.39 5.84 12.18
N SER A 26 3.12 5.03 13.21
CA SER A 26 3.77 5.13 14.51
C SER A 26 5.30 5.03 14.40
N SER A 27 5.83 4.10 13.59
CA SER A 27 7.27 3.94 13.36
C SER A 27 7.91 5.14 12.66
N LYS A 28 7.18 5.86 11.81
CA LYS A 28 7.68 7.08 11.16
C LYS A 28 7.59 8.31 12.06
N LEU A 29 6.69 8.31 13.04
CA LEU A 29 6.54 9.40 14.01
C LEU A 29 7.71 9.50 15.01
N THR A 30 8.58 8.51 15.07
CA THR A 30 9.79 8.53 15.92
C THR A 30 11.03 9.06 15.21
N GLU A 31 10.97 9.36 13.92
CA GLU A 31 12.10 9.99 13.19
C GLU A 31 12.18 11.50 13.52
N HIS A 32 13.40 12.04 13.65
CA HIS A 32 13.68 13.38 14.19
C HIS A 32 13.34 14.53 13.22
N SER A 33 12.07 14.73 12.89
CA SER A 33 11.59 15.96 12.23
C SER A 33 10.65 16.74 13.13
N THR A 34 10.58 18.07 12.97
CA THR A 34 9.69 18.95 13.72
C THR A 34 8.21 18.59 13.54
N ILE A 35 7.82 18.08 12.37
CA ILE A 35 6.47 17.56 12.09
C ILE A 35 6.17 16.31 12.95
N HIS A 36 7.17 15.46 13.20
CA HIS A 36 7.02 14.26 14.00
C HIS A 36 6.84 14.56 15.49
N LEU A 37 7.43 15.65 16.00
CA LEU A 37 7.25 16.10 17.40
C LEU A 37 5.81 16.56 17.71
N GLU A 38 5.17 17.31 16.80
CA GLU A 38 3.77 17.72 17.00
C GLU A 38 2.79 16.56 16.93
N LEU A 39 3.00 15.64 15.97
CA LEU A 39 2.20 14.43 15.87
C LEU A 39 2.42 13.50 17.08
N ARG A 40 3.65 13.38 17.59
CA ARG A 40 3.95 12.65 18.82
C ARG A 40 3.22 13.24 20.02
N ARG A 41 3.14 14.58 20.15
CA ARG A 41 2.34 15.24 21.18
C ARG A 41 0.85 14.89 21.07
N ARG A 42 0.31 14.83 19.85
CA ARG A 42 -1.09 14.40 19.60
C ARG A 42 -1.33 12.92 19.96
N CYS A 43 -0.28 12.10 19.99
CA CYS A 43 -0.33 10.71 20.44
C CYS A 43 0.09 10.53 21.92
N GLY A 44 -0.07 11.56 22.75
CA GLY A 44 0.21 11.48 24.19
C GLY A 44 1.70 11.45 24.54
N GLY A 45 2.60 11.74 23.59
CA GLY A 45 4.05 11.79 23.82
C GLY A 45 4.76 10.44 23.76
N LEU A 46 4.02 9.34 23.59
CA LEU A 46 4.55 7.98 23.59
C LEU A 46 5.45 7.72 22.37
N THR A 47 6.49 6.93 22.57
CA THR A 47 7.33 6.36 21.52
C THR A 47 6.57 5.26 20.76
N HIS A 48 7.13 4.85 19.63
CA HIS A 48 6.60 3.73 18.85
C HIS A 48 6.47 2.46 19.70
N ASP A 49 7.53 2.10 20.44
CA ASP A 49 7.55 0.88 21.24
C ASP A 49 6.55 0.93 22.40
N GLU A 50 6.42 2.08 23.07
CA GLU A 50 5.41 2.29 24.12
C GLU A 50 3.98 2.16 23.58
N LEU A 51 3.70 2.70 22.37
CA LEU A 51 2.40 2.55 21.71
C LEU A 51 2.13 1.09 21.34
N MET A 52 3.14 0.38 20.84
CA MET A 52 3.02 -1.04 20.52
C MET A 52 2.74 -1.83 21.81
N ASP A 53 3.52 -1.64 22.87
CA ASP A 53 3.33 -2.34 24.14
C ASP A 53 1.96 -2.07 24.77
N ALA A 54 1.52 -0.80 24.81
CA ALA A 54 0.19 -0.44 25.31
C ALA A 54 -0.92 -1.12 24.50
N SER A 55 -0.77 -1.25 23.18
CA SER A 55 -1.75 -1.95 22.35
C SER A 55 -1.77 -3.46 22.59
N VAL A 56 -0.62 -4.09 22.88
CA VAL A 56 -0.56 -5.50 23.29
C VAL A 56 -1.32 -5.69 24.60
N GLU A 57 -1.00 -4.85 25.60
CA GLU A 57 -1.60 -4.93 26.93
C GLU A 57 -3.12 -4.72 26.87
N TYR A 58 -3.59 -3.74 26.11
CA TYR A 58 -5.02 -3.52 25.92
C TYR A 58 -5.70 -4.75 25.30
N LEU A 59 -5.13 -5.28 24.21
CA LEU A 59 -5.71 -6.43 23.51
C LEU A 59 -5.69 -7.70 24.36
N SER A 60 -4.62 -7.97 25.10
CA SER A 60 -4.51 -9.19 25.92
C SER A 60 -5.28 -9.11 27.23
N SER A 61 -5.33 -7.94 27.86
CA SER A 61 -5.79 -7.82 29.25
C SER A 61 -7.15 -7.13 29.38
N SER A 62 -7.47 -6.20 28.48
CA SER A 62 -8.66 -5.34 28.60
C SER A 62 -9.75 -5.64 27.58
N SER A 63 -9.39 -6.15 26.39
CA SER A 63 -10.34 -6.37 25.31
C SER A 63 -11.12 -7.68 25.46
N LEU A 64 -12.37 -7.57 25.92
CA LEU A 64 -13.28 -8.71 26.06
C LEU A 64 -13.50 -9.45 24.73
N PHE A 65 -13.78 -8.71 23.65
CA PHE A 65 -14.05 -9.30 22.33
C PHE A 65 -12.82 -9.94 21.69
N PHE A 66 -11.63 -9.37 21.89
CA PHE A 66 -10.39 -10.01 21.44
C PHE A 66 -10.17 -11.34 22.16
N ASN A 67 -10.36 -11.35 23.48
CA ASN A 67 -10.16 -12.53 24.31
C ASN A 67 -11.20 -13.63 24.07
N ARG A 68 -12.43 -13.28 23.66
CA ARG A 68 -13.52 -14.23 23.36
C ARG A 68 -13.08 -15.35 22.41
N PHE A 69 -12.39 -15.00 21.33
CA PHE A 69 -11.90 -15.96 20.33
C PHE A 69 -10.39 -15.90 20.11
N GLY A 70 -9.66 -15.23 21.00
CA GLY A 70 -8.20 -15.02 20.88
C GLY A 70 -7.83 -14.32 19.57
N GLY A 71 -8.63 -13.34 19.15
CA GLY A 71 -8.43 -12.54 17.95
C GLY A 71 -8.74 -13.22 16.61
N ALA A 72 -9.42 -14.37 16.58
CA ALA A 72 -9.74 -15.07 15.33
C ALA A 72 -10.79 -14.35 14.45
N ASP A 73 -11.63 -13.53 15.07
CA ASP A 73 -12.64 -12.65 14.50
C ASP A 73 -12.14 -11.20 14.39
N HIS A 74 -10.82 -11.00 14.40
CA HIS A 74 -10.21 -9.69 14.28
C HIS A 74 -9.44 -9.57 12.96
N ILE A 75 -9.42 -8.37 12.39
CA ILE A 75 -8.62 -8.02 11.21
C ILE A 75 -7.63 -6.90 11.53
N LEU A 76 -6.35 -7.17 11.29
CA LEU A 76 -5.28 -6.20 11.35
C LEU A 76 -4.89 -5.80 9.92
N MET A 77 -4.78 -4.50 9.68
CA MET A 77 -4.29 -3.96 8.40
C MET A 77 -2.83 -3.57 8.51
N CYS A 78 -1.97 -4.18 7.70
CA CYS A 78 -0.54 -3.92 7.69
C CYS A 78 0.02 -3.93 6.27
N ALA A 79 -0.38 -2.92 5.48
CA ALA A 79 0.04 -2.74 4.09
C ALA A 79 1.35 -1.94 3.96
N TRP A 80 2.37 -2.32 4.74
CA TRP A 80 3.68 -1.67 4.74
C TRP A 80 4.80 -2.71 4.79
N TRP A 81 5.87 -2.50 4.01
CA TRP A 81 7.01 -3.42 3.93
C TRP A 81 7.69 -3.66 5.29
N GLY A 82 7.68 -2.66 6.18
CA GLY A 82 8.26 -2.77 7.52
C GLY A 82 7.35 -3.41 8.57
N CYS A 83 6.19 -3.96 8.19
CA CYS A 83 5.16 -4.48 9.09
C CYS A 83 5.71 -5.35 10.22
N ARG A 84 6.60 -6.29 9.90
CA ARG A 84 7.21 -7.20 10.86
C ARG A 84 7.94 -6.47 11.99
N ASN A 85 8.69 -5.43 11.63
CA ASN A 85 9.51 -4.70 12.58
C ASN A 85 8.66 -3.71 13.37
N GLY A 86 7.74 -3.01 12.70
CA GLY A 86 6.87 -2.03 13.35
C GLY A 86 5.80 -2.61 14.28
N LEU A 87 5.57 -3.92 14.28
CA LEU A 87 4.70 -4.59 15.27
C LEU A 87 5.51 -5.29 16.37
N GLY A 88 6.76 -5.66 16.11
CA GLY A 88 7.58 -6.37 17.10
C GLY A 88 7.10 -7.79 17.45
N PRO A 89 7.83 -8.49 18.35
CA PRO A 89 7.61 -9.91 18.65
C PRO A 89 6.35 -10.20 19.49
N LYS A 90 5.88 -9.26 20.33
CA LYS A 90 4.71 -9.48 21.19
C LYS A 90 3.41 -9.58 20.38
N HIS A 91 3.15 -8.64 19.47
CA HIS A 91 2.05 -8.76 18.51
C HIS A 91 2.15 -10.01 17.65
N ARG A 92 3.39 -10.44 17.32
CA ARG A 92 3.65 -11.71 16.60
C ARG A 92 3.13 -12.95 17.28
N MET A 93 3.03 -12.93 18.60
CA MET A 93 2.44 -14.02 19.35
C MET A 93 0.94 -13.82 19.52
N LEU A 94 0.53 -12.58 19.86
CA LEU A 94 -0.86 -12.27 20.16
C LEU A 94 -1.79 -12.41 18.94
N LEU A 95 -1.35 -11.94 17.77
CA LEU A 95 -2.17 -11.86 16.55
C LEU A 95 -2.07 -13.10 15.66
N ARG A 96 -1.62 -14.24 16.19
CA ARG A 96 -1.44 -15.49 15.41
C ARG A 96 -2.73 -16.04 14.80
N ARG A 97 -3.89 -15.70 15.39
CA ARG A 97 -5.21 -16.13 14.91
C ARG A 97 -5.92 -15.06 14.09
N THR A 98 -5.45 -13.81 14.17
CA THR A 98 -6.02 -12.64 13.50
C THR A 98 -5.86 -12.72 11.99
N VAL A 99 -6.90 -12.27 11.28
CA VAL A 99 -6.84 -12.05 9.83
C VAL A 99 -5.92 -10.87 9.57
N VAL A 100 -4.96 -11.03 8.66
CA VAL A 100 -4.00 -9.97 8.34
C VAL A 100 -4.23 -9.50 6.91
N GLY A 101 -4.63 -8.25 6.78
CA GLY A 101 -4.70 -7.54 5.51
C GLY A 101 -3.31 -7.01 5.14
N ILE A 102 -2.72 -7.52 4.06
CA ILE A 102 -1.40 -7.08 3.58
C ILE A 102 -1.44 -6.79 2.09
N ASN A 103 -0.54 -5.92 1.65
CA ASN A 103 -0.42 -5.56 0.24
C ASN A 103 0.07 -6.70 -0.65
N GLU A 104 0.80 -7.67 -0.10
CA GLU A 104 1.50 -8.68 -0.88
C GLU A 104 1.50 -10.01 -0.18
N ARG A 105 1.14 -11.10 -0.87
CA ARG A 105 1.26 -12.49 -0.36
C ARG A 105 2.71 -12.97 -0.26
N VAL A 106 3.65 -12.07 0.01
CA VAL A 106 5.05 -12.42 0.16
C VAL A 106 5.30 -12.80 1.62
N PHE A 107 5.43 -14.10 1.88
CA PHE A 107 5.77 -14.69 3.19
C PHE A 107 7.01 -14.07 3.87
N LYS A 108 7.83 -13.30 3.14
CA LYS A 108 9.00 -12.59 3.67
C LYS A 108 8.62 -11.54 4.72
N TRP A 109 7.49 -10.84 4.52
CA TRP A 109 7.04 -9.78 5.42
C TRP A 109 6.25 -10.32 6.61
N THR A 110 5.65 -11.50 6.44
CA THR A 110 4.71 -12.10 7.38
C THR A 110 5.11 -13.52 7.79
N ARG A 111 6.40 -13.81 8.01
CA ARG A 111 6.92 -15.03 8.70
C ARG A 111 6.37 -15.18 10.15
N TRP A 112 5.06 -15.30 10.28
CA TRP A 112 4.25 -15.28 11.49
C TRP A 112 3.63 -16.66 11.75
N GLY A 113 3.95 -17.68 10.95
CA GLY A 113 3.26 -18.97 11.01
C GLY A 113 1.78 -18.87 10.60
N CYS A 114 1.32 -17.71 10.11
CA CYS A 114 -0.01 -17.53 9.57
C CYS A 114 -0.06 -18.22 8.20
N GLY A 115 -0.78 -19.34 8.12
CA GLY A 115 -1.03 -20.00 6.84
C GLY A 115 -1.83 -19.11 5.87
N PRO A 116 -1.86 -19.45 4.57
CA PRO A 116 -2.51 -18.64 3.52
C PRO A 116 -4.00 -18.36 3.78
N ARG A 117 -4.66 -19.16 4.62
CA ARG A 117 -6.07 -19.01 5.00
C ARG A 117 -6.40 -17.78 5.85
N LYS A 118 -5.40 -17.10 6.44
CA LYS A 118 -5.61 -15.94 7.33
C LYS A 118 -5.13 -14.63 6.72
N MET A 119 -4.69 -14.65 5.47
CA MET A 119 -4.09 -13.50 4.81
C MET A 119 -5.06 -13.00 3.74
N VAL A 120 -5.51 -11.77 3.91
CA VAL A 120 -6.31 -11.08 2.91
C VAL A 120 -5.39 -10.14 2.16
N THR A 121 -5.43 -10.26 0.84
CA THR A 121 -4.75 -9.33 -0.03
C THR A 121 -5.49 -8.00 -0.02
N VAL A 122 -4.79 -6.92 0.32
CA VAL A 122 -5.32 -5.55 0.32
C VAL A 122 -4.59 -4.75 -0.74
N PRO A 123 -5.26 -4.18 -1.74
CA PRO A 123 -4.59 -3.39 -2.76
C PRO A 123 -3.86 -2.18 -2.17
N TYR A 124 -2.79 -1.72 -2.83
CA TYR A 124 -2.21 -0.42 -2.50
C TYR A 124 -3.25 0.68 -2.76
N THR A 125 -3.24 1.70 -1.93
CA THR A 125 -3.94 2.94 -2.25
C THR A 125 -3.20 3.66 -3.36
N ALA A 126 -3.93 4.16 -4.34
CA ALA A 126 -3.38 5.09 -5.32
C ALA A 126 -2.85 6.36 -4.65
N SER A 127 -2.05 7.13 -5.38
CA SER A 127 -1.60 8.47 -4.99
C SER A 127 -2.75 9.28 -4.43
N SER A 128 -2.56 9.94 -3.29
CA SER A 128 -3.54 10.92 -2.80
C SER A 128 -3.81 12.00 -3.84
N VAL A 129 -2.78 12.40 -4.60
CA VAL A 129 -2.92 13.35 -5.72
C VAL A 129 -3.89 12.87 -6.79
N LEU A 130 -3.92 11.57 -7.10
CA LEU A 130 -4.85 10.99 -8.07
C LEU A 130 -6.22 10.71 -7.44
N ALA A 131 -6.22 10.19 -6.21
CA ALA A 131 -7.43 9.72 -5.53
C ALA A 131 -8.35 10.84 -5.03
N THR A 132 -7.84 12.08 -4.89
CA THR A 132 -8.62 13.23 -4.43
C THR A 132 -8.69 14.38 -5.44
N SER A 133 -8.24 14.18 -6.67
CA SER A 133 -8.32 15.19 -7.74
C SER A 133 -9.44 14.87 -8.73
N ASP A 134 -9.72 15.83 -9.60
CA ASP A 134 -10.51 15.69 -10.82
C ASP A 134 -9.89 14.74 -11.85
N MET A 135 -8.69 14.20 -11.58
CA MET A 135 -8.00 13.26 -12.46
C MET A 135 -8.43 11.80 -12.24
N ILE A 136 -9.25 11.50 -11.22
CA ILE A 136 -9.75 10.15 -10.99
C ILE A 136 -10.62 9.68 -12.17
N GLY A 137 -10.35 8.50 -12.70
CA GLY A 137 -10.96 8.00 -13.94
C GLY A 137 -10.28 8.48 -15.23
N GLY A 138 -9.29 9.38 -15.11
CA GLY A 138 -8.49 9.89 -16.22
C GLY A 138 -9.17 10.96 -17.06
N ARG A 139 -8.43 11.46 -18.06
CA ARG A 139 -8.94 12.47 -19.01
C ARG A 139 -9.75 11.83 -20.15
N THR A 140 -10.45 12.63 -20.95
CA THR A 140 -11.10 12.18 -22.18
C THR A 140 -10.08 11.60 -23.17
N ALA A 141 -10.54 10.80 -24.13
CA ALA A 141 -9.65 10.13 -25.08
C ALA A 141 -8.78 11.12 -25.88
N GLU A 142 -9.34 12.28 -26.23
CA GLU A 142 -8.67 13.34 -26.99
C GLU A 142 -7.60 14.05 -26.16
N ALA A 143 -7.82 14.16 -24.85
CA ALA A 143 -6.89 14.78 -23.91
C ALA A 143 -5.78 13.82 -23.43
N ARG A 144 -5.75 12.58 -23.95
CA ARG A 144 -4.68 11.60 -23.68
C ARG A 144 -3.69 11.57 -24.84
N ASP A 145 -2.73 12.49 -24.79
CA ASP A 145 -1.74 12.72 -25.83
C ASP A 145 -0.42 11.98 -25.61
N ILE A 146 -0.21 11.37 -24.44
CA ILE A 146 0.96 10.55 -24.16
C ILE A 146 0.63 9.08 -24.52
N PRO A 147 1.32 8.45 -25.49
CA PRO A 147 1.00 7.08 -25.89
C PRO A 147 1.34 6.07 -24.78
N PHE A 148 2.59 6.06 -24.31
CA PHE A 148 3.07 5.20 -23.25
C PHE A 148 3.75 6.00 -22.15
N PHE A 149 3.53 5.60 -20.90
CA PHE A 149 4.15 6.22 -19.74
C PHE A 149 4.81 5.21 -18.81
N PHE A 150 6.04 5.52 -18.41
CA PHE A 150 6.75 4.85 -17.33
C PHE A 150 7.75 5.79 -16.66
N VAL A 151 7.79 5.79 -15.34
CA VAL A 151 8.84 6.44 -14.56
C VAL A 151 9.28 5.47 -13.47
N GLY A 152 10.59 5.23 -13.36
CA GLY A 152 11.12 4.39 -12.31
C GLY A 152 12.59 4.05 -12.45
N THR A 153 13.04 3.14 -11.60
CA THR A 153 14.43 2.66 -11.58
C THR A 153 14.55 1.37 -12.40
N ALA A 154 15.55 1.23 -13.28
CA ALA A 154 15.83 -0.03 -13.96
C ALA A 154 16.25 -1.14 -12.98
N ARG A 155 17.09 -0.80 -11.98
CA ARG A 155 17.62 -1.75 -10.97
C ARG A 155 18.30 -2.99 -11.57
N GLY A 156 18.98 -2.85 -12.71
CA GLY A 156 19.67 -3.96 -13.37
C GLY A 156 18.72 -5.04 -13.90
N ARG A 157 17.48 -4.65 -14.23
CA ARG A 157 16.46 -5.56 -14.74
C ARG A 157 16.26 -5.33 -16.24
N PRO A 158 16.61 -6.31 -17.09
CA PRO A 158 16.55 -6.15 -18.54
C PRO A 158 15.17 -5.73 -19.04
N GLU A 159 14.10 -6.24 -18.44
CA GLU A 159 12.73 -5.91 -18.84
C GLU A 159 12.37 -4.43 -18.64
N ARG A 160 13.05 -3.74 -17.71
CA ARG A 160 12.87 -2.30 -17.47
C ARG A 160 13.79 -1.48 -18.35
N GLU A 161 15.02 -1.93 -18.53
CA GLU A 161 16.02 -1.29 -19.40
C GLU A 161 15.51 -1.21 -20.84
N ASN A 162 14.86 -2.27 -21.31
CA ASN A 162 14.28 -2.33 -22.65
C ASN A 162 13.05 -1.42 -22.84
N LEU A 163 12.46 -0.86 -21.78
CA LEU A 163 11.33 0.07 -21.95
C LEU A 163 11.75 1.39 -22.59
N ASP A 164 13.02 1.77 -22.51
CA ASP A 164 13.53 3.01 -23.12
C ASP A 164 13.31 3.01 -24.65
N VAL A 165 13.42 1.83 -25.27
CA VAL A 165 13.15 1.62 -26.71
C VAL A 165 11.72 2.04 -27.10
N VAL A 166 10.77 2.03 -26.17
CA VAL A 166 9.39 2.45 -26.44
C VAL A 166 9.33 3.95 -26.77
N ALA A 167 10.20 4.77 -26.19
CA ALA A 167 10.26 6.19 -26.50
C ALA A 167 10.69 6.44 -27.96
N ASP A 168 11.56 5.58 -28.50
CA ASP A 168 12.02 5.65 -29.89
C ASP A 168 10.95 5.20 -30.89
N ILE A 169 10.20 4.13 -30.56
CA ILE A 169 9.17 3.55 -31.42
C ILE A 169 7.90 4.42 -31.40
N ALA A 170 7.46 4.83 -30.21
CA ALA A 170 6.23 5.58 -29.99
C ALA A 170 6.55 7.00 -29.55
N LYS A 171 6.87 7.86 -30.53
CA LYS A 171 7.19 9.28 -30.30
C LYS A 171 6.13 9.97 -29.43
N GLY A 172 6.59 10.78 -28.48
CA GLY A 172 5.73 11.45 -27.49
C GLY A 172 5.43 10.60 -26.25
N SER A 173 5.89 9.35 -26.21
CA SER A 173 5.89 8.55 -24.97
C SER A 173 6.86 9.13 -23.96
N VAL A 174 6.55 8.95 -22.69
CA VAL A 174 7.35 9.43 -21.57
C VAL A 174 7.83 8.22 -20.79
N VAL A 175 9.06 7.80 -21.08
CA VAL A 175 9.75 6.72 -20.38
C VAL A 175 10.98 7.31 -19.70
N ILE A 176 11.03 7.27 -18.38
CA ILE A 176 12.14 7.78 -17.59
C ILE A 176 12.70 6.67 -16.70
N LEU A 177 13.95 6.31 -16.96
CA LEU A 177 14.72 5.33 -16.20
C LEU A 177 15.85 6.02 -15.45
N ASP A 178 15.68 6.24 -14.15
CA ASP A 178 16.77 6.71 -13.29
C ASP A 178 16.72 6.02 -11.93
N ASN A 179 17.91 5.68 -11.41
CA ASN A 179 18.10 5.04 -10.12
C ASN A 179 17.79 5.96 -8.92
N LEU A 180 17.76 7.28 -9.11
CA LEU A 180 17.43 8.25 -8.06
C LEU A 180 16.08 8.90 -8.33
N PRO A 181 15.10 8.79 -7.40
CA PRO A 181 13.80 9.46 -7.55
C PRO A 181 13.89 10.98 -7.75
N SER A 182 14.89 11.62 -7.15
CA SER A 182 15.15 13.05 -7.32
C SER A 182 15.53 13.45 -8.76
N ARG A 183 16.00 12.49 -9.57
CA ARG A 183 16.38 12.70 -10.97
C ARG A 183 15.30 12.34 -11.97
N TRP A 184 14.12 11.92 -11.50
CA TRP A 184 12.97 11.69 -12.39
C TRP A 184 12.44 12.99 -13.02
N GLY A 185 12.84 14.16 -12.53
CA GLY A 185 12.46 15.45 -13.09
C GLY A 185 10.97 15.78 -12.93
N MET A 186 10.24 15.03 -12.07
CA MET A 186 8.83 15.22 -11.82
C MET A 186 8.50 15.14 -10.34
N ASN A 187 7.66 16.07 -9.88
CA ASN A 187 7.00 15.96 -8.58
C ASN A 187 5.74 15.06 -8.67
N SER A 188 5.07 14.84 -7.52
CA SER A 188 3.90 13.95 -7.46
C SER A 188 2.69 14.44 -8.28
N THR A 189 2.54 15.76 -8.46
CA THR A 189 1.48 16.36 -9.29
C THR A 189 1.76 16.14 -10.76
N GLN A 190 2.99 16.43 -11.20
CA GLN A 190 3.41 16.18 -12.58
C GLN A 190 3.28 14.69 -12.93
N TYR A 191 3.72 13.79 -12.05
CA TYR A 191 3.55 12.35 -12.23
C TYR A 191 2.08 11.96 -12.45
N ALA A 192 1.18 12.49 -11.62
CA ALA A 192 -0.26 12.24 -11.73
C ALA A 192 -0.85 12.78 -13.04
N GLU A 193 -0.47 14.00 -13.44
CA GLU A 193 -0.91 14.62 -14.69
C GLU A 193 -0.44 13.85 -15.93
N HIS A 194 0.82 13.41 -15.93
CA HIS A 194 1.37 12.59 -17.01
C HIS A 194 0.63 11.26 -17.11
N MET A 195 0.36 10.58 -15.99
CA MET A 195 -0.46 9.35 -16.01
C MET A 195 -1.87 9.61 -16.54
N ALA A 196 -2.54 10.69 -16.11
CA ALA A 196 -3.91 11.01 -16.53
C ALA A 196 -4.01 11.40 -18.03
N ARG A 197 -2.91 11.89 -18.61
CA ARG A 197 -2.74 12.16 -20.06
C ARG A 197 -2.25 10.93 -20.84
N SER A 198 -1.95 9.83 -20.18
CA SER A 198 -1.40 8.65 -20.83
C SER A 198 -2.49 7.67 -21.26
N ARG A 199 -2.31 7.06 -22.43
CA ARG A 199 -3.19 5.99 -22.92
C ARG A 199 -2.85 4.67 -22.25
N PHE A 200 -1.55 4.36 -22.20
CA PHE A 200 -1.02 3.14 -21.63
C PHE A 200 0.07 3.44 -20.59
N CYS A 201 0.03 2.73 -19.45
CA CYS A 201 1.00 2.89 -18.37
C CYS A 201 1.68 1.56 -18.09
N PHE A 202 2.99 1.51 -18.24
CA PHE A 202 3.73 0.28 -17.97
C PHE A 202 3.81 0.00 -16.47
N SER A 203 3.51 -1.24 -16.12
CA SER A 203 3.67 -1.78 -14.78
C SER A 203 4.58 -3.02 -14.79
N PRO A 204 5.87 -2.89 -15.20
CA PRO A 204 6.83 -3.97 -15.08
C PRO A 204 7.04 -4.38 -13.62
N ARG A 205 7.40 -5.64 -13.42
CA ARG A 205 7.69 -6.20 -12.09
C ARG A 205 8.69 -5.34 -11.33
N GLY A 206 8.43 -5.12 -10.04
CA GLY A 206 9.35 -4.45 -9.13
C GLY A 206 9.98 -5.40 -8.12
N ASP A 207 10.45 -4.84 -7.01
CA ASP A 207 10.91 -5.65 -5.87
C ASP A 207 9.78 -6.52 -5.32
N THR A 208 8.54 -6.06 -5.54
CA THR A 208 7.34 -6.69 -5.05
C THR A 208 6.33 -6.90 -6.18
N GLU A 209 5.49 -7.93 -6.00
CA GLU A 209 4.47 -8.34 -6.97
C GLU A 209 3.32 -7.33 -7.07
N SER A 210 3.06 -6.59 -5.98
CA SER A 210 2.08 -5.51 -5.99
C SER A 210 2.82 -4.17 -6.01
N SER A 211 2.66 -3.42 -7.10
CA SER A 211 3.22 -2.08 -7.19
C SER A 211 2.07 -1.09 -7.10
N ARG A 212 2.24 -0.03 -6.30
CA ARG A 212 1.33 1.13 -6.32
C ARG A 212 1.08 1.65 -7.75
N ARG A 213 2.06 1.53 -8.66
CA ARG A 213 1.93 1.93 -10.07
C ARG A 213 0.70 1.35 -10.78
N LEU A 214 0.35 0.10 -10.49
CA LEU A 214 -0.85 -0.52 -11.08
C LEU A 214 -2.12 0.23 -10.65
N PHE A 215 -2.22 0.56 -9.36
CA PHE A 215 -3.35 1.28 -8.79
C PHE A 215 -3.36 2.75 -9.20
N ASP A 216 -2.19 3.39 -9.33
CA ASP A 216 -2.06 4.75 -9.86
C ASP A 216 -2.53 4.80 -11.33
N ALA A 217 -2.17 3.80 -12.15
CA ALA A 217 -2.63 3.71 -13.54
C ALA A 217 -4.16 3.57 -13.63
N ILE A 218 -4.74 2.64 -12.86
CA ILE A 218 -6.19 2.44 -12.79
C ILE A 218 -6.89 3.72 -12.33
N ALA A 219 -6.40 4.35 -11.25
CA ALA A 219 -6.97 5.59 -10.73
C ALA A 219 -6.89 6.74 -11.74
N ALA A 220 -5.78 6.84 -12.49
CA ALA A 220 -5.60 7.84 -13.55
C ALA A 220 -6.34 7.49 -14.86
N GLY A 221 -7.10 6.40 -14.90
CA GLY A 221 -7.76 5.90 -16.12
C GLY A 221 -6.80 5.44 -17.22
N CYS A 222 -5.51 5.32 -16.93
CA CYS A 222 -4.47 4.89 -17.85
C CYS A 222 -4.46 3.36 -17.94
N THR A 223 -4.52 2.81 -19.16
CA THR A 223 -4.61 1.35 -19.34
C THR A 223 -3.31 0.68 -18.89
N PRO A 224 -3.30 -0.14 -17.83
CA PRO A 224 -2.05 -0.73 -17.34
C PRO A 224 -1.54 -1.82 -18.29
N ILE A 225 -0.28 -1.73 -18.68
CA ILE A 225 0.44 -2.80 -19.40
C ILE A 225 1.31 -3.54 -18.41
N VAL A 226 0.92 -4.77 -18.10
CA VAL A 226 1.66 -5.67 -17.21
C VAL A 226 2.56 -6.55 -18.08
N THR A 227 3.87 -6.52 -17.84
CA THR A 227 4.86 -7.21 -18.69
C THR A 227 5.20 -8.63 -18.21
N GLU A 228 4.63 -9.08 -17.08
CA GLU A 228 4.74 -10.46 -16.60
C GLU A 228 3.33 -11.03 -16.31
N ALA A 229 3.05 -12.24 -16.80
CA ALA A 229 1.72 -12.86 -16.69
C ALA A 229 1.39 -13.36 -15.27
N THR A 230 2.40 -13.60 -14.43
CA THR A 230 2.23 -14.04 -13.05
C THR A 230 2.23 -12.85 -12.10
N VAL A 231 1.17 -12.05 -12.12
CA VAL A 231 0.87 -11.11 -11.03
C VAL A 231 -0.22 -11.75 -10.19
N PRO A 232 0.10 -12.41 -9.05
CA PRO A 232 -0.87 -13.09 -8.19
C PRO A 232 -1.82 -12.14 -7.43
N MET A 233 -1.91 -10.90 -7.92
CA MET A 233 -2.47 -9.72 -7.27
C MET A 233 -3.35 -8.91 -8.24
N LEU A 234 -3.56 -9.40 -9.46
CA LEU A 234 -4.53 -8.77 -10.36
C LEU A 234 -5.93 -9.00 -9.79
N PRO A 235 -6.81 -7.98 -9.83
CA PRO A 235 -8.22 -8.21 -9.56
C PRO A 235 -8.69 -9.41 -10.40
N PHE A 236 -9.28 -10.41 -9.75
CA PHE A 236 -9.83 -11.61 -10.39
C PHE A 236 -8.82 -12.62 -10.98
N SER A 237 -7.50 -12.46 -10.77
CA SER A 237 -6.57 -13.57 -11.04
C SER A 237 -6.73 -14.63 -9.95
N GLN A 238 -7.37 -15.75 -10.30
CA GLN A 238 -7.49 -16.93 -9.42
C GLN A 238 -6.17 -17.69 -9.34
#